data_AF-A0A3R8RRG1-F1
#
_entry.id   AF-A0A3R8RRG1-F1
#
_cell.length_a   1.000
_cell.length_b   1.000
_cell.length_c   1.000
_cell.angle_alpha   90.00
_cell.angle_beta   90.00
_cell.angle_gamma   90.00
#
_symmetry.space_group_name_H-M   'P 1'
#
loop_
_entity.id
_entity.type
_entity.pdbx_description
1 polymer ?
#
loop_
_entity_poly.entity_id
_entity_poly.type
_entity_poly.pdbx_seq_one_letter_code
_entity_poly.pdbx_strand_id
1 'polypeptide(L)'
;MSIMDTNSTAGEHLIPHTARIAAATAKGSARDEQSESDAARIILQLEQNHAEANAVGLGSPDLDTFHSLIVSLVAEADDPEAVIAYIAELLSDHAENKAYLPKLIQECERLGLALQLTDDPTVDLPGIRTIDGRRTVVARADEVAVAYDDVHAVGRCLTCSGELDGTALLYFPANALLSFRAVQDMTGADVKICRTCVEASGIPLTTAQRGPEWMLR
;
A
#
# COMPACT_ATOMS: atom_id res chain seq x y z
N MET A 1 -19.11 -26.82 30.21
CA MET A 1 -17.90 -26.08 29.79
C MET A 1 -18.35 -25.21 28.63
N SER A 2 -18.45 -23.92 28.89
CA SER A 2 -19.20 -22.96 28.06
C SER A 2 -18.28 -22.36 27.02
N ILE A 3 -18.74 -22.33 25.77
CA ILE A 3 -18.11 -21.64 24.64
C ILE A 3 -18.38 -20.14 24.86
N MET A 4 -17.32 -19.35 25.02
CA MET A 4 -17.42 -17.89 25.07
C MET A 4 -17.31 -17.35 23.65
N ASP A 5 -18.42 -16.78 23.18
CA ASP A 5 -18.49 -15.88 22.04
C ASP A 5 -17.76 -14.57 22.39
N THR A 6 -16.70 -14.25 21.66
CA THR A 6 -16.09 -12.91 21.69
C THR A 6 -16.73 -12.05 20.61
N ASN A 7 -17.81 -11.38 20.97
CA ASN A 7 -18.30 -10.19 20.28
C ASN A 7 -17.28 -9.05 20.48
N SER A 8 -16.49 -8.74 19.46
CA SER A 8 -15.68 -7.52 19.43
C SER A 8 -16.49 -6.42 18.74
N THR A 9 -17.17 -5.62 19.55
CA THR A 9 -17.80 -4.35 19.14
C THR A 9 -16.70 -3.29 19.06
N ALA A 10 -16.22 -3.01 17.84
CA ALA A 10 -15.40 -1.83 17.59
C ALA A 10 -16.32 -0.63 17.42
N GLY A 11 -16.68 0.00 18.54
CA GLY A 11 -17.30 1.31 18.56
C GLY A 11 -16.29 2.40 18.16
N GLU A 12 -16.77 3.32 17.33
CA GLU A 12 -16.48 4.76 17.39
C GLU A 12 -15.03 5.15 17.69
N HIS A 13 -14.16 5.09 16.67
CA HIS A 13 -13.01 5.99 16.62
C HIS A 13 -13.36 7.19 15.72
N LEU A 14 -13.89 8.22 16.38
CA LEU A 14 -13.90 9.60 15.89
C LEU A 14 -12.48 9.98 15.48
N ILE A 15 -12.29 10.25 14.19
CA ILE A 15 -11.05 10.78 13.64
C ILE A 15 -10.83 12.19 14.23
N PRO A 16 -9.66 12.49 14.82
CA PRO A 16 -9.40 13.83 15.33
C PRO A 16 -9.16 14.80 14.17
N HIS A 17 -10.10 15.73 13.99
CA HIS A 17 -9.89 16.97 13.26
C HIS A 17 -8.74 17.75 13.90
N THR A 18 -7.61 17.89 13.21
CA THR A 18 -6.87 19.15 13.03
C THR A 18 -5.52 18.91 12.34
N ALA A 19 -5.36 19.39 11.09
CA ALA A 19 -4.10 19.95 10.61
C ALA A 19 -4.29 20.83 9.35
N ARG A 20 -4.39 22.15 9.59
CA ARG A 20 -3.88 23.26 8.76
C ARG A 20 -4.42 23.44 7.34
N ILE A 21 -5.53 24.19 7.24
CA ILE A 21 -5.73 25.12 6.12
C ILE A 21 -4.98 26.42 6.48
N ALA A 22 -3.88 26.67 5.79
CA ALA A 22 -3.10 27.90 5.94
C ALA A 22 -3.83 29.07 5.27
N ALA A 23 -3.85 30.20 5.98
CA ALA A 23 -4.54 31.43 5.61
C ALA A 23 -4.07 32.00 4.26
N ALA A 24 -5.03 32.38 3.40
CA ALA A 24 -4.84 33.35 2.34
C ALA A 24 -6.03 34.34 2.34
N THR A 25 -5.74 35.57 2.75
CA THR A 25 -6.65 36.70 2.84
C THR A 25 -7.05 37.27 1.47
N ALA A 26 -8.32 37.74 1.41
CA ALA A 26 -8.89 38.69 0.44
C ALA A 26 -9.12 38.22 -1.01
N LYS A 27 -9.91 37.14 -1.18
CA LYS A 27 -10.61 36.80 -2.43
C LYS A 27 -11.91 35.98 -2.19
N GLY A 28 -12.59 36.24 -1.06
CA GLY A 28 -13.62 35.36 -0.45
C GLY A 28 -14.87 35.12 -1.30
N SER A 29 -15.56 36.16 -1.79
CA SER A 29 -16.91 35.98 -2.37
C SER A 29 -16.98 35.04 -3.57
N ALA A 30 -16.10 35.19 -4.56
CA ALA A 30 -16.15 34.38 -5.78
C ALA A 30 -15.64 32.95 -5.59
N ARG A 31 -14.79 32.72 -4.58
CA ARG A 31 -14.27 31.38 -4.27
C ARG A 31 -15.30 30.59 -3.45
N ASP A 32 -15.98 31.26 -2.52
CA ASP A 32 -17.02 30.67 -1.71
C ASP A 32 -18.27 30.34 -2.57
N GLU A 33 -18.66 31.22 -3.48
CA GLU A 33 -19.74 30.97 -4.45
C GLU A 33 -19.42 29.81 -5.42
N GLN A 34 -18.17 29.70 -5.86
CA GLN A 34 -17.73 28.61 -6.72
C GLN A 34 -17.72 27.27 -5.96
N SER A 35 -17.20 27.27 -4.72
CA SER A 35 -17.19 26.08 -3.87
C SER A 35 -18.61 25.59 -3.56
N GLU A 36 -19.53 26.50 -3.22
CA GLU A 36 -20.94 26.17 -3.00
C GLU A 36 -21.62 25.63 -4.26
N SER A 37 -21.33 26.20 -5.42
CA SER A 37 -21.80 25.70 -6.72
C SER A 37 -21.24 24.30 -7.04
N ASP A 38 -19.98 24.05 -6.71
CA ASP A 38 -19.33 22.75 -6.93
C ASP A 38 -19.88 21.69 -5.99
N ALA A 39 -20.07 22.01 -4.71
CA ALA A 39 -20.70 21.13 -3.73
C ALA A 39 -22.12 20.75 -4.16
N ALA A 40 -22.95 21.72 -4.56
CA ALA A 40 -24.32 21.47 -5.02
C ALA A 40 -24.36 20.56 -6.25
N ARG A 41 -23.46 20.78 -7.22
CA ARG A 41 -23.32 19.95 -8.42
C ARG A 41 -22.93 18.51 -8.05
N ILE A 42 -21.95 18.34 -7.16
CA ILE A 42 -21.45 17.02 -6.74
C ILE A 42 -22.53 16.27 -5.96
N ILE A 43 -23.19 16.90 -5.00
CA ILE A 43 -24.26 16.29 -4.19
C ILE A 43 -25.39 15.80 -5.08
N LEU A 44 -25.84 16.61 -6.04
CA LEU A 44 -26.89 16.22 -6.99
C LEU A 44 -26.49 14.96 -7.78
N GLN A 45 -25.23 14.87 -8.21
CA GLN A 45 -24.73 13.69 -8.92
C GLN A 45 -24.68 12.46 -8.00
N LEU A 46 -24.24 12.62 -6.75
CA LEU A 46 -24.19 11.53 -5.77
C LEU A 46 -25.59 10.97 -5.49
N GLU A 47 -26.58 11.85 -5.30
CA GLU A 47 -27.98 11.47 -5.05
C GLU A 47 -28.58 10.69 -6.23
N GLN A 48 -28.33 11.16 -7.46
CA GLN A 48 -28.77 10.48 -8.69
C GLN A 48 -28.15 9.09 -8.80
N ASN A 49 -26.83 8.98 -8.62
CA ASN A 49 -26.12 7.70 -8.68
C ASN A 49 -26.61 6.72 -7.60
N HIS A 50 -26.88 7.21 -6.40
CA HIS A 50 -27.40 6.39 -5.30
C HIS A 50 -28.82 5.89 -5.59
N ALA A 51 -29.70 6.74 -6.12
CA ALA A 51 -31.04 6.35 -6.54
C ALA A 51 -31.01 5.29 -7.66
N GLU A 52 -30.11 5.44 -8.63
CA GLU A 52 -29.90 4.46 -9.69
C GLU A 52 -29.39 3.11 -9.15
N ALA A 53 -28.40 3.13 -8.24
CA ALA A 53 -27.90 1.92 -7.58
C ALA A 53 -28.99 1.18 -6.80
N ASN A 54 -29.83 1.92 -6.07
CA ASN A 54 -30.97 1.37 -5.34
C ASN A 54 -32.00 0.76 -6.30
N ALA A 55 -32.29 1.43 -7.44
CA ALA A 55 -33.24 0.94 -8.44
C ALA A 55 -32.82 -0.39 -9.09
N VAL A 56 -31.51 -0.65 -9.22
CA VAL A 56 -30.98 -1.93 -9.74
C VAL A 56 -30.73 -2.97 -8.65
N GLY A 57 -31.13 -2.70 -7.39
CA GLY A 57 -31.03 -3.65 -6.28
C GLY A 57 -29.64 -3.76 -5.65
N LEU A 58 -28.76 -2.78 -5.86
CA LEU A 58 -27.45 -2.69 -5.20
C LEU A 58 -27.50 -1.92 -3.87
N GLY A 59 -28.68 -1.42 -3.49
CA GLY A 59 -28.91 -0.67 -2.25
C GLY A 59 -28.82 -1.51 -0.98
N SER A 60 -28.40 -0.88 0.11
CA SER A 60 -28.45 -1.44 1.46
C SER A 60 -28.50 -0.32 2.51
N PRO A 61 -29.01 -0.57 3.73
CA PRO A 61 -29.00 0.42 4.81
C PRO A 61 -27.60 0.95 5.16
N ASP A 62 -26.58 0.10 5.03
CA ASP A 62 -25.19 0.50 5.25
C ASP A 62 -24.71 1.44 4.13
N LEU A 63 -25.11 1.18 2.88
CA LEU A 63 -24.79 2.04 1.74
C LEU A 63 -25.52 3.39 1.84
N ASP A 64 -26.78 3.40 2.32
CA ASP A 64 -27.54 4.63 2.56
C ASP A 64 -26.87 5.51 3.62
N THR A 65 -26.36 4.88 4.68
CA THR A 65 -25.61 5.56 5.76
C THR A 65 -24.30 6.13 5.23
N PHE A 66 -23.54 5.35 4.45
CA PHE A 66 -22.30 5.79 3.83
C PHE A 66 -22.53 6.94 2.84
N HIS A 67 -23.57 6.84 2.00
CA HIS A 67 -23.96 7.90 1.08
C HIS A 67 -24.28 9.21 1.83
N SER A 68 -25.08 9.13 2.90
CA SER A 68 -25.44 10.29 3.72
C SER A 68 -24.21 10.97 4.33
N LEU A 69 -23.22 10.18 4.76
CA LEU A 69 -21.96 10.70 5.28
C LEU A 69 -21.17 11.46 4.20
N ILE A 70 -21.03 10.89 2.99
CA ILE A 70 -20.31 11.56 1.89
C ILE A 70 -20.99 12.89 1.54
N VAL A 71 -22.33 12.91 1.43
CA VAL A 71 -23.08 14.14 1.14
C VAL A 71 -22.82 15.20 2.21
N SER A 72 -22.82 14.82 3.49
CA SER A 72 -22.50 15.74 4.60
C SER A 72 -21.08 16.29 4.48
N LEU A 73 -20.09 15.44 4.20
CA LEU A 73 -18.69 15.85 4.05
C LEU A 73 -18.49 16.83 2.89
N VAL A 74 -19.15 16.59 1.75
CA VAL A 74 -19.10 17.48 0.59
C VAL A 74 -19.79 18.81 0.86
N ALA A 75 -20.95 18.79 1.54
CA ALA A 75 -21.72 19.99 1.85
C ALA A 75 -20.98 20.95 2.79
N GLU A 76 -20.15 20.40 3.69
CA GLU A 76 -19.40 21.18 4.69
C GLU A 76 -17.97 21.54 4.24
N ALA A 77 -17.55 21.09 3.06
CA ALA A 77 -16.17 21.25 2.58
C ALA A 77 -15.93 22.63 1.95
N ASP A 78 -14.81 23.26 2.33
CA ASP A 78 -14.29 24.44 1.62
C ASP A 78 -13.83 24.10 0.18
N ASP A 79 -13.44 22.84 -0.05
CA ASP A 79 -13.03 22.29 -1.34
C ASP A 79 -13.69 20.90 -1.55
N PRO A 80 -14.91 20.87 -2.11
CA PRO A 80 -15.67 19.63 -2.29
C PRO A 80 -15.03 18.68 -3.30
N GLU A 81 -14.29 19.19 -4.29
CA GLU A 81 -13.56 18.37 -5.27
C GLU A 81 -12.41 17.62 -4.60
N ALA A 82 -11.65 18.29 -3.72
CA ALA A 82 -10.59 17.65 -2.94
C ALA A 82 -11.12 16.57 -1.99
N VAL A 83 -12.27 16.81 -1.34
CA VAL A 83 -12.91 15.81 -0.46
C VAL A 83 -13.30 14.55 -1.23
N ILE A 84 -13.92 14.70 -2.41
CA ILE A 84 -14.26 13.54 -3.25
C ILE A 84 -13.01 12.78 -3.70
N ALA A 85 -11.95 13.50 -4.11
CA ALA A 85 -10.69 12.88 -4.51
C ALA A 85 -10.10 12.04 -3.36
N TYR A 86 -10.09 12.59 -2.15
CA TYR A 86 -9.59 11.90 -0.95
C TYR A 86 -10.43 10.66 -0.60
N ILE A 87 -11.76 10.74 -0.68
CA ILE A 87 -12.64 9.58 -0.43
C ILE A 87 -12.39 8.49 -1.48
N ALA A 88 -12.20 8.86 -2.74
CA ALA A 88 -11.91 7.90 -3.81
C ALA A 88 -10.56 7.19 -3.60
N GLU A 89 -9.55 7.90 -3.12
CA GLU A 89 -8.25 7.36 -2.72
C GLU A 89 -8.42 6.34 -1.58
N LEU A 90 -9.08 6.73 -0.48
CA LEU A 90 -9.34 5.83 0.66
C LEU A 90 -10.07 4.53 0.26
N LEU A 91 -11.06 4.62 -0.64
CA LEU A 91 -11.78 3.44 -1.12
C LEU A 91 -10.89 2.54 -1.99
N SER A 92 -9.99 3.14 -2.76
CA SER A 92 -9.03 2.41 -3.60
C SER A 92 -8.01 1.68 -2.72
N ASP A 93 -7.46 2.36 -1.72
CA ASP A 93 -6.53 1.78 -0.75
C ASP A 93 -7.18 0.63 0.02
N HIS A 94 -8.44 0.78 0.42
CA HIS A 94 -9.18 -0.30 1.09
C HIS A 94 -9.31 -1.55 0.20
N ALA A 95 -9.62 -1.36 -1.09
CA ALA A 95 -9.73 -2.47 -2.04
C ALA A 95 -8.37 -3.15 -2.29
N GLU A 96 -7.31 -2.37 -2.41
CA GLU A 96 -5.94 -2.87 -2.55
C GLU A 96 -5.49 -3.64 -1.30
N ASN A 97 -5.69 -3.06 -0.11
CA ASN A 97 -5.37 -3.67 1.17
C ASN A 97 -6.09 -5.01 1.35
N LYS A 98 -7.35 -5.11 0.94
CA LYS A 98 -8.10 -6.38 0.97
C LYS A 98 -7.44 -7.46 0.10
N ALA A 99 -6.79 -7.08 -1.00
CA ALA A 99 -6.12 -8.01 -1.90
C ALA A 99 -4.71 -8.41 -1.45
N TYR A 100 -3.95 -7.49 -0.83
CA TYR A 100 -2.53 -7.69 -0.51
C TYR A 100 -2.24 -8.00 0.95
N LEU A 101 -3.04 -7.52 1.91
CA LEU A 101 -2.77 -7.74 3.32
C LEU A 101 -2.66 -9.24 3.70
N PRO A 102 -3.54 -10.14 3.23
CA PRO A 102 -3.37 -11.57 3.51
C PRO A 102 -2.07 -12.15 2.94
N LYS A 103 -1.63 -11.67 1.78
CA LYS A 103 -0.38 -12.11 1.14
C LYS A 103 0.85 -11.59 1.89
N LEU A 104 0.80 -10.33 2.33
CA LEU A 104 1.86 -9.73 3.15
C LEU A 104 2.01 -10.48 4.48
N ILE A 105 0.90 -10.80 5.15
CA ILE A 105 0.91 -11.61 6.38
C ILE A 105 1.58 -12.96 6.12
N GLN A 106 1.18 -13.66 5.04
CA GLN A 106 1.76 -14.96 4.68
C GLN A 106 3.28 -14.88 4.44
N GLU A 107 3.76 -13.85 3.75
CA GLU A 107 5.20 -13.66 3.51
C GLU A 107 5.96 -13.29 4.80
N CYS A 108 5.37 -12.47 5.68
CA CYS A 108 5.93 -12.18 6.99
C CYS A 108 6.06 -13.46 7.84
N GLU A 109 5.02 -14.30 7.86
CA GLU A 109 5.03 -15.59 8.56
C GLU A 109 6.10 -16.54 8.00
N ARG A 110 6.21 -16.65 6.67
CA ARG A 110 7.26 -17.45 6.00
C ARG A 110 8.66 -17.03 6.45
N LEU A 111 8.88 -15.74 6.66
CA LEU A 111 10.17 -15.16 7.06
C LEU A 111 10.37 -15.10 8.58
N GLY A 112 9.38 -15.49 9.38
CA GLY A 112 9.43 -15.37 10.84
C GLY A 112 9.47 -13.92 11.33
N LEU A 113 8.83 -13.01 10.59
CA LEU A 113 8.73 -11.59 10.90
C LEU A 113 7.34 -11.27 11.49
N ALA A 114 7.29 -10.35 12.46
CA ALA A 114 6.05 -9.69 12.84
C ALA A 114 5.68 -8.60 11.81
N LEU A 115 4.41 -8.20 11.76
CA LEU A 115 3.92 -7.10 10.92
C LEU A 115 3.32 -6.02 11.81
N GLN A 116 3.68 -4.76 11.53
CA GLN A 116 3.07 -3.58 12.12
C GLN A 116 2.75 -2.56 11.02
N LEU A 117 1.47 -2.26 10.85
CA LEU A 117 1.01 -1.17 9.99
C LEU A 117 0.91 0.12 10.80
N THR A 118 1.18 1.26 10.18
CA THR A 118 1.14 2.57 10.82
C THR A 118 0.65 3.65 9.87
N ASP A 119 0.04 4.70 10.41
CA ASP A 119 -0.32 5.92 9.67
C ASP A 119 0.75 7.02 9.81
N ASP A 120 1.92 6.71 10.40
CA ASP A 120 3.00 7.67 10.61
C ASP A 120 3.63 8.09 9.25
N PRO A 121 3.46 9.35 8.82
CA PRO A 121 3.96 9.81 7.52
C PRO A 121 5.48 9.94 7.47
N THR A 122 6.19 9.75 8.59
CA THR A 122 7.66 9.71 8.60
C THR A 122 8.21 8.35 8.16
N VAL A 123 7.35 7.33 8.05
CA VAL A 123 7.70 6.02 7.47
C VAL A 123 7.49 6.10 5.97
N ASP A 124 8.54 6.43 5.23
CA ASP A 124 8.50 6.59 3.76
C ASP A 124 8.57 5.27 2.99
N LEU A 125 9.27 4.26 3.54
CA LEU A 125 9.43 2.96 2.91
C LEU A 125 9.26 1.84 3.94
N PRO A 126 8.73 0.67 3.53
CA PRO A 126 8.66 -0.49 4.39
C PRO A 126 10.06 -0.93 4.81
N GLY A 127 10.19 -1.33 6.07
CA GLY A 127 11.49 -1.73 6.60
C GLY A 127 11.39 -2.65 7.79
N ILE A 128 12.45 -3.44 7.99
CA ILE A 128 12.54 -4.34 9.14
C ILE A 128 13.19 -3.61 10.32
N ARG A 129 12.47 -3.54 11.44
CA ARG A 129 12.95 -2.99 12.71
C ARG A 129 12.91 -4.06 13.79
N THR A 130 13.67 -3.86 14.87
CA THR A 130 13.52 -4.70 16.08
C THR A 130 12.62 -3.97 17.06
N ILE A 131 11.46 -4.54 17.36
CA ILE A 131 10.46 -4.00 18.29
C ILE A 131 10.19 -5.09 19.32
N ASP A 132 10.40 -4.78 20.61
CA ASP A 132 10.25 -5.72 21.72
C ASP A 132 11.02 -7.04 21.52
N GLY A 133 12.22 -6.95 20.96
CA GLY A 133 13.09 -8.09 20.68
C GLY A 133 12.65 -8.96 19.48
N ARG A 134 11.61 -8.56 18.75
CA ARG A 134 11.13 -9.24 17.54
C ARG A 134 11.50 -8.44 16.30
N ARG A 135 11.88 -9.13 15.23
CA ARG A 135 12.04 -8.50 13.92
C ARG A 135 10.64 -8.27 13.34
N THR A 136 10.35 -7.02 13.00
CA THR A 136 9.02 -6.56 12.60
C THR A 136 9.14 -5.77 11.30
N VAL A 137 8.36 -6.14 10.29
CA VAL A 137 8.11 -5.31 9.12
C VAL A 137 7.22 -4.16 9.58
N VAL A 138 7.72 -2.93 9.46
CA VAL A 138 6.96 -1.70 9.68
C VAL A 138 6.69 -1.08 8.32
N ALA A 139 5.41 -0.87 8.00
CA ALA A 139 4.97 -0.30 6.74
C ALA A 139 3.77 0.63 6.97
N ARG A 140 3.54 1.55 6.02
CA ARG A 140 2.35 2.39 6.06
C ARG A 140 1.09 1.58 5.77
N ALA A 141 -0.03 1.96 6.40
CA ALA A 141 -1.30 1.28 6.22
C ALA A 141 -1.91 1.48 4.83
N ASP A 142 -1.55 2.56 4.13
CA ASP A 142 -1.95 2.87 2.76
C ASP A 142 -0.93 2.38 1.70
N GLU A 143 0.14 1.68 2.11
CA GLU A 143 1.18 1.17 1.19
C GLU A 143 1.40 -0.34 1.34
N VAL A 144 0.34 -1.10 1.64
CA VAL A 144 0.43 -2.55 1.88
C VAL A 144 0.93 -3.31 0.65
N ALA A 145 0.57 -2.88 -0.56
CA ALA A 145 1.06 -3.50 -1.79
C ALA A 145 2.57 -3.30 -1.98
N VAL A 146 3.07 -2.11 -1.70
CA VAL A 146 4.51 -1.80 -1.72
C VAL A 146 5.25 -2.66 -0.69
N ALA A 147 4.72 -2.73 0.53
CA ALA A 147 5.28 -3.59 1.57
C ALA A 147 5.28 -5.07 1.17
N TYR A 148 4.20 -5.53 0.52
CA TYR A 148 4.12 -6.89 0.00
C TYR A 148 5.22 -7.15 -1.03
N ASP A 149 5.42 -6.27 -2.01
CA ASP A 149 6.41 -6.47 -3.07
C ASP A 149 7.84 -6.56 -2.48
N ASP A 150 8.18 -5.68 -1.54
CA ASP A 150 9.51 -5.68 -0.91
C ASP A 150 9.74 -6.91 -0.02
N VAL A 151 8.74 -7.33 0.76
CA VAL A 151 8.83 -8.53 1.61
C VAL A 151 8.84 -9.80 0.74
N HIS A 152 7.99 -9.85 -0.29
CA HIS A 152 7.88 -11.01 -1.18
C HIS A 152 9.20 -11.24 -1.92
N ALA A 153 9.92 -10.18 -2.31
CA ALA A 153 11.22 -10.30 -2.96
C ALA A 153 12.30 -10.97 -2.08
N VAL A 154 12.15 -10.98 -0.75
CA VAL A 154 13.16 -11.52 0.18
C VAL A 154 13.39 -13.01 -0.04
N GLY A 155 14.62 -13.35 -0.40
CA GLY A 155 15.06 -14.71 -0.67
C GLY A 155 14.51 -15.33 -1.95
N ARG A 156 13.93 -14.53 -2.85
CA ARG A 156 13.39 -14.97 -4.15
C ARG A 156 14.22 -14.42 -5.32
N CYS A 157 14.08 -15.05 -6.47
CA CYS A 157 14.67 -14.56 -7.72
C CYS A 157 14.08 -13.20 -8.08
N LEU A 158 14.95 -12.20 -8.27
CA LEU A 158 14.54 -10.85 -8.68
C LEU A 158 13.69 -10.82 -9.95
N THR A 159 13.91 -11.76 -10.89
CA THR A 159 13.25 -11.75 -12.20
C THR A 159 11.93 -12.52 -12.23
N CYS A 160 11.83 -13.65 -11.52
CA CYS A 160 10.66 -14.53 -11.62
C CYS A 160 9.97 -14.81 -10.29
N SER A 161 10.47 -14.25 -9.18
CA SER A 161 9.99 -14.53 -7.82
C SER A 161 10.00 -16.02 -7.45
N GLY A 162 10.77 -16.83 -8.18
CA GLY A 162 10.98 -18.24 -7.85
C GLY A 162 11.90 -18.41 -6.64
N GLU A 163 11.77 -19.55 -5.97
CA GLU A 163 12.72 -19.94 -4.90
C GLU A 163 14.14 -20.04 -5.45
N LEU A 164 15.10 -19.62 -4.64
CA LEU A 164 16.52 -19.64 -4.97
C LEU A 164 17.17 -20.91 -4.40
N ASP A 165 17.95 -21.59 -5.22
CA ASP A 165 18.83 -22.67 -4.78
C ASP A 165 20.29 -22.17 -4.64
N GLY A 166 21.20 -23.09 -4.31
CA GLY A 166 22.63 -22.78 -4.17
C GLY A 166 23.31 -22.30 -5.46
N THR A 167 22.64 -22.38 -6.61
CA THR A 167 23.17 -21.94 -7.92
C THR A 167 22.76 -20.51 -8.27
N ALA A 168 21.92 -19.88 -7.45
CA ALA A 168 21.49 -18.49 -7.62
C ALA A 168 22.67 -17.52 -7.62
N LEU A 169 22.65 -16.59 -8.57
CA LEU A 169 23.74 -15.63 -8.79
C LEU A 169 23.39 -14.26 -8.26
N LEU A 170 24.38 -13.54 -7.76
CA LEU A 170 24.24 -12.14 -7.38
C LEU A 170 23.80 -11.31 -8.58
N TYR A 171 22.78 -10.47 -8.37
CA TYR A 171 22.37 -9.49 -9.35
C TYR A 171 23.39 -8.36 -9.41
N PHE A 172 23.95 -8.09 -10.59
CA PHE A 172 24.79 -6.91 -10.82
C PHE A 172 24.21 -6.12 -11.98
N PRO A 173 23.55 -4.98 -11.75
CA PRO A 173 23.12 -4.12 -12.84
C PRO A 173 24.36 -3.60 -13.59
N ALA A 174 24.26 -3.44 -14.92
CA ALA A 174 25.37 -3.00 -15.77
C ALA A 174 26.00 -1.65 -15.35
N ASN A 175 25.29 -0.86 -14.54
CA ASN A 175 25.73 0.45 -14.03
C ASN A 175 26.14 0.43 -12.53
N ALA A 176 26.40 -0.75 -11.94
CA ALA A 176 26.66 -0.91 -10.50
C ALA A 176 27.90 -0.19 -9.94
N LEU A 177 28.75 0.41 -10.77
CA LEU A 177 29.97 1.12 -10.32
C LEU A 177 29.68 2.39 -9.50
N LEU A 178 28.42 2.84 -9.38
CA LEU A 178 28.08 4.13 -8.75
C LEU A 178 27.09 4.05 -7.58
N SER A 179 26.54 2.88 -7.22
CA SER A 179 25.48 2.79 -6.19
C SER A 179 25.69 1.65 -5.20
N PHE A 180 26.35 1.97 -4.08
CA PHE A 180 26.72 1.05 -2.98
C PHE A 180 25.55 0.43 -2.18
N ARG A 181 24.28 0.73 -2.51
CA ARG A 181 23.08 0.17 -1.83
C ARG A 181 22.12 -0.60 -2.73
N ALA A 182 22.33 -0.63 -4.05
CA ALA A 182 21.30 -1.07 -5.00
C ALA A 182 21.21 -2.59 -5.22
N VAL A 183 21.81 -3.40 -4.34
CA VAL A 183 21.90 -4.86 -4.52
C VAL A 183 21.48 -5.63 -3.27
N GLN A 184 20.92 -4.97 -2.25
CA GLN A 184 20.46 -5.64 -1.03
C GLN A 184 18.94 -5.57 -0.91
N ASP A 185 18.34 -6.67 -0.45
CA ASP A 185 16.92 -6.72 -0.10
C ASP A 185 16.66 -6.01 1.24
N MET A 186 15.39 -5.95 1.65
CA MET A 186 15.00 -5.30 2.91
C MET A 186 15.60 -5.93 4.18
N THR A 187 16.19 -7.11 4.10
CA THR A 187 16.94 -7.73 5.20
C THR A 187 18.41 -7.34 5.23
N GLY A 188 18.89 -6.65 4.19
CA GLY A 188 20.30 -6.37 3.96
C GLY A 188 21.05 -7.52 3.26
N ALA A 189 20.35 -8.57 2.82
CA ALA A 189 20.95 -9.69 2.10
C ALA A 189 21.07 -9.36 0.62
N ASP A 190 22.11 -9.89 -0.04
CA ASP A 190 22.30 -9.61 -1.46
C ASP A 190 21.18 -10.22 -2.33
N VAL A 191 20.65 -9.40 -3.23
CA VAL A 191 19.63 -9.76 -4.23
C VAL A 191 20.25 -10.70 -5.27
N LYS A 192 19.50 -11.74 -5.63
CA LYS A 192 19.95 -12.80 -6.53
C LYS A 192 18.96 -13.06 -7.66
N ILE A 193 19.48 -13.65 -8.74
CA ILE A 193 18.72 -14.16 -9.88
C ILE A 193 18.96 -15.67 -10.00
N CYS A 194 17.90 -16.44 -10.23
CA CYS A 194 18.03 -17.88 -10.46
C CYS A 194 18.74 -18.16 -11.80
N ARG A 195 19.40 -19.33 -11.88
CA ARG A 195 20.16 -19.74 -13.06
C ARG A 195 19.36 -19.69 -14.35
N THR A 196 18.11 -20.15 -14.32
CA THR A 196 17.22 -20.16 -15.49
C THR A 196 16.96 -18.76 -16.04
N CYS A 197 16.72 -17.77 -15.17
CA CYS A 197 16.49 -16.40 -15.60
C CYS A 197 17.76 -15.75 -16.15
N VAL A 198 18.92 -16.05 -15.57
CA VAL A 198 20.22 -15.61 -16.10
C VAL A 198 20.45 -16.17 -17.50
N GLU A 199 20.30 -17.49 -17.68
CA GLU A 199 20.50 -18.15 -18.97
C GLU A 199 19.52 -17.63 -20.04
N ALA A 200 18.25 -17.40 -19.66
CA ALA A 200 17.23 -16.84 -20.56
C ALA A 200 17.51 -15.37 -20.96
N SER A 201 18.13 -14.59 -20.08
CA SER A 201 18.40 -13.17 -20.34
C SER A 201 19.52 -12.93 -21.38
N GLY A 202 20.34 -13.95 -21.67
CA GLY A 202 21.51 -13.81 -22.54
C GLY A 202 22.58 -12.83 -22.01
N ILE A 203 22.46 -12.38 -20.76
CA ILE A 203 23.40 -11.44 -20.15
C ILE A 203 24.74 -12.17 -19.94
N PRO A 204 25.86 -11.65 -20.48
CA PRO A 204 27.16 -12.26 -20.26
C PRO A 204 27.53 -12.14 -18.79
N LEU A 205 27.61 -13.28 -18.10
CA LEU A 205 28.05 -13.34 -16.70
C LEU A 205 29.50 -12.84 -16.58
N THR A 206 29.71 -11.93 -15.64
CA THR A 206 31.05 -11.48 -15.27
C THR A 206 31.86 -12.63 -14.65
N THR A 207 33.19 -12.52 -14.68
CA THR A 207 34.08 -13.52 -14.07
C THR A 207 33.81 -13.71 -12.57
N ALA A 208 33.32 -12.67 -11.88
CA ALA A 208 32.93 -12.72 -10.47
C ALA A 208 31.62 -13.49 -10.23
N GLN A 209 30.72 -13.54 -11.21
CA GLN A 209 29.47 -14.31 -11.14
C GLN A 209 29.64 -15.77 -11.57
N ARG A 210 30.69 -16.08 -12.35
CA ARG A 210 31.07 -17.46 -12.68
C ARG A 210 31.83 -18.07 -11.51
N GLY A 211 31.10 -18.60 -10.52
CA GLY A 211 31.70 -19.47 -9.50
C GLY A 211 32.44 -20.66 -10.13
N PRO A 212 33.31 -21.38 -9.38
CA PRO A 212 34.09 -22.50 -9.91
C PRO A 212 33.25 -23.60 -10.59
N GLU A 213 31.98 -23.73 -10.21
CA GLU A 213 31.03 -24.67 -10.81
C GLU A 213 30.65 -24.36 -12.27
N TRP A 214 30.85 -23.13 -12.73
CA TRP A 214 30.57 -22.69 -14.11
C TRP A 214 31.74 -22.96 -15.07
N MET A 215 32.92 -23.32 -14.57
CA MET A 215 34.10 -23.63 -15.40
C MET A 215 34.19 -25.11 -15.83
N LEU A 216 33.26 -25.97 -15.37
CA LEU A 216 33.31 -27.41 -15.58
C LEU A 216 32.35 -27.95 -16.67
N ARG A 217 31.78 -27.09 -17.51
CA ARG A 217 30.99 -27.51 -18.69
C ARG A 217 31.37 -26.74 -19.93
#